data_AF-T0R4A6-F1
#
_entry.id   AF-T0R4A6-F1
#
_cell.length_a   1.000
_cell.length_b   1.000
_cell.length_c   1.000
_cell.angle_alpha   90.00
_cell.angle_beta   90.00
_cell.angle_gamma   90.00
#
_symmetry.space_group_name_H-M   'P 1'
#
loop_
_entity.id
_entity.type
_entity.pdbx_description
1 polymer ?
#
loop_
_entity_poly.entity_id
_entity_poly.type
_entity_poly.pdbx_seq_one_letter_code
_entity_poly.pdbx_strand_id
1 'polypeptide(L)'
;MDSAHPDRTNMQASSMQGAPAWRLCTDAGHRNTGYETVPKSFLTTYLVTFGQINMEPFDQLATTSASILGYLLLVSHATIVIVMLLNVLIAMMDKTMGAYMDEAKVEATVTFAECVLRMEKTTTQAMSEVYWRQLDKSKAQVLYEDMLRADANEKSEDSAVLHAIDKISSRVKSLQTRRK
;
A
#
# COMPACT_ATOMS: atom_id res chain seq x y z
N MET A 1 61.00 75.82 -38.72
CA MET A 1 60.56 77.23 -38.60
C MET A 1 59.06 77.14 -38.34
N ASP A 2 58.51 77.27 -37.15
CA ASP A 2 58.94 77.66 -35.80
C ASP A 2 57.94 76.97 -34.84
N SER A 3 58.38 76.21 -33.83
CA SER A 3 58.73 76.67 -32.47
C SER A 3 57.52 77.18 -31.66
N ALA A 4 57.00 76.36 -30.73
CA ALA A 4 56.80 76.71 -29.31
C ALA A 4 55.98 75.63 -28.57
N HIS A 5 56.66 74.89 -27.68
CA HIS A 5 56.10 74.21 -26.50
C HIS A 5 56.28 75.18 -25.30
N PRO A 6 55.52 75.15 -24.16
CA PRO A 6 55.41 74.00 -23.25
C PRO A 6 54.08 73.82 -22.43
N ASP A 7 53.97 72.64 -21.81
CA ASP A 7 53.32 72.28 -20.54
C ASP A 7 51.93 72.83 -20.12
N ARG A 8 50.99 71.89 -19.89
CA ARG A 8 50.53 71.55 -18.53
C ARG A 8 49.62 70.33 -18.50
N THR A 9 49.79 69.59 -17.43
CA THR A 9 49.09 68.41 -16.96
C THR A 9 47.59 68.62 -16.75
N ASN A 10 46.89 67.48 -16.73
CA ASN A 10 45.67 67.21 -15.95
C ASN A 10 44.32 67.63 -16.60
N MET A 11 43.58 66.66 -17.15
CA MET A 11 42.42 66.07 -16.45
C MET A 11 41.66 65.14 -17.40
N GLN A 12 41.48 63.90 -16.93
CA GLN A 12 40.48 62.96 -17.42
C GLN A 12 39.06 63.55 -17.30
N ALA A 13 38.15 62.89 -18.01
CA ALA A 13 36.71 62.81 -17.73
C ALA A 13 35.82 63.94 -18.27
N SER A 14 35.31 63.75 -19.48
CA SER A 14 33.87 63.94 -19.77
C SER A 14 33.56 63.61 -21.23
N SER A 15 33.12 62.37 -21.49
CA SER A 15 32.13 62.10 -22.55
C SER A 15 31.68 60.65 -22.47
N MET A 16 30.95 60.28 -21.42
CA MET A 16 29.92 59.21 -21.43
C MET A 16 29.15 59.27 -20.11
N GLN A 17 28.26 60.26 -19.97
CA GLN A 17 27.25 60.30 -18.91
C GLN A 17 25.88 60.43 -19.57
N GLY A 18 25.08 59.38 -19.44
CA GLY A 18 23.71 59.37 -19.98
C GLY A 18 23.04 58.00 -20.13
N ALA A 19 23.62 56.89 -19.65
CA ALA A 19 22.88 55.63 -19.53
C ALA A 19 22.34 55.48 -18.10
N PRO A 20 21.03 55.29 -17.90
CA PRO A 20 20.46 55.15 -16.56
C PRO A 20 20.90 53.84 -15.93
N ALA A 21 21.29 53.91 -14.65
CA ALA A 21 21.90 52.84 -13.85
C ALA A 21 21.10 51.52 -13.81
N TRP A 22 19.80 51.54 -14.13
CA TRP A 22 18.98 50.32 -14.16
C TRP A 22 19.33 49.38 -15.32
N ARG A 23 20.02 49.82 -16.37
CA ARG A 23 20.36 48.96 -17.52
C ARG A 23 21.58 48.05 -17.25
N LEU A 24 22.40 48.36 -16.24
CA LEU A 24 23.58 47.57 -15.86
C LEU A 24 23.29 46.47 -14.82
N CYS A 25 22.08 46.42 -14.25
CA CYS A 25 21.70 45.38 -13.29
C CYS A 25 21.12 44.11 -13.94
N THR A 26 21.06 44.04 -15.27
CA THR A 26 20.45 42.89 -15.96
C THR A 26 21.43 41.78 -16.32
N ASP A 27 22.76 41.95 -16.12
CA ASP A 27 23.74 41.00 -16.66
C ASP A 27 24.90 40.60 -15.73
N ALA A 28 24.82 40.89 -14.43
CA ALA A 28 25.82 40.39 -13.48
C ALA A 28 25.22 40.24 -12.08
N GLY A 29 24.53 39.12 -11.86
CA GLY A 29 23.92 38.83 -10.56
C GLY A 29 23.50 37.37 -10.52
N HIS A 30 24.49 36.49 -10.41
CA HIS A 30 24.42 35.11 -9.93
C HIS A 30 22.97 34.62 -9.71
N ARG A 31 22.36 34.05 -10.75
CA ARG A 31 21.12 33.29 -10.58
C ARG A 31 21.47 32.19 -9.60
N ASN A 32 20.94 32.25 -8.38
CA ASN A 32 21.11 31.21 -7.38
C ASN A 32 20.57 29.90 -7.99
N THR A 33 21.47 29.10 -8.56
CA THR A 33 21.18 27.95 -9.43
C THR A 33 20.57 26.75 -8.67
N GLY A 34 20.47 26.84 -7.34
CA GLY A 34 19.95 25.78 -6.48
C GLY A 34 18.41 25.66 -6.46
N TYR A 35 17.67 26.74 -6.72
CA TYR A 35 16.19 26.78 -6.64
C TYR A 35 15.51 27.12 -7.99
N GLU A 36 16.22 27.02 -9.10
CA GLU A 36 15.73 27.52 -10.41
C GLU A 36 14.56 26.74 -10.99
N THR A 37 14.28 25.52 -10.50
CA THR A 37 13.19 24.70 -11.01
C THR A 37 12.36 24.13 -9.87
N VAL A 38 11.03 24.17 -10.04
CA VAL A 38 10.06 23.59 -9.07
C VAL A 38 10.42 22.16 -8.66
N PRO A 39 10.87 21.26 -9.57
CA PRO A 39 11.30 19.92 -9.20
C PRO A 39 12.56 19.88 -8.32
N LYS A 40 13.53 20.78 -8.54
CA LYS A 40 14.73 20.86 -7.70
C LYS A 40 14.40 21.34 -6.30
N SER A 41 13.56 22.38 -6.18
CA SER A 41 13.10 22.88 -4.88
C SER A 41 12.31 21.82 -4.11
N PHE A 42 11.48 21.03 -4.82
CA PHE A 42 10.76 19.91 -4.24
C PHE A 42 11.71 18.81 -3.73
N LEU A 43 12.66 18.37 -4.56
CA LEU A 43 13.64 17.35 -4.18
C LEU A 43 14.50 17.81 -3.00
N THR A 44 14.94 19.07 -2.99
CA THR A 44 15.70 19.63 -1.87
C THR A 44 14.86 19.65 -0.60
N THR A 45 13.60 20.07 -0.67
CA THR A 45 12.68 20.07 0.49
C THR A 45 12.39 18.64 0.98
N TYR A 46 12.21 17.70 0.07
CA TYR A 46 12.03 16.28 0.38
C TYR A 46 13.27 15.69 1.06
N LEU A 47 14.47 15.90 0.51
CA LEU A 47 15.73 15.43 1.10
C LEU A 47 16.00 16.07 2.47
N VAL A 48 15.67 17.36 2.64
CA VAL A 48 15.71 18.05 3.94
C VAL A 48 14.76 17.41 4.94
N THR A 49 13.59 16.94 4.50
CA THR A 49 12.63 16.19 5.35
C THR A 49 13.22 14.86 5.84
N PHE A 50 14.12 14.24 5.08
CA PHE A 50 14.87 13.03 5.47
C PHE A 50 16.21 13.32 6.17
N GLY A 51 16.51 14.59 6.48
CA GLY A 51 17.75 15.00 7.14
C GLY A 51 18.98 15.07 6.21
N GLN A 52 18.80 14.89 4.90
CA GLN A 52 19.85 15.05 3.89
C GLN A 52 19.83 16.48 3.34
N ILE A 53 20.52 17.38 4.03
CA ILE A 53 20.55 18.79 3.67
C ILE A 53 21.71 19.01 2.70
N ASN A 54 21.41 19.24 1.41
CA ASN A 54 22.39 19.79 0.47
C ASN A 54 22.56 21.29 0.79
N MET A 55 23.63 21.62 1.52
CA MET A 55 23.94 22.96 2.02
C MET A 55 24.66 23.86 1.01
N GLU A 56 25.00 23.33 -0.17
CA GLU A 56 25.70 24.02 -1.25
C GLU A 56 25.14 25.42 -1.63
N PRO A 57 23.81 25.70 -1.55
CA PRO A 57 23.27 27.02 -1.85
C PRO A 57 23.45 28.06 -0.72
N PHE A 58 23.65 27.64 0.53
CA PHE A 58 23.71 28.53 1.70
C PHE A 58 25.12 29.01 2.03
N ASP A 59 26.14 28.29 1.56
CA ASP A 59 27.54 28.71 1.64
C ASP A 59 27.89 29.88 0.72
N GLN A 60 26.99 30.24 -0.21
CA GLN A 60 27.16 31.38 -1.11
C GLN A 60 26.67 32.73 -0.52
N LEU A 61 26.19 32.75 0.72
CA LEU A 61 25.73 33.97 1.39
C LEU A 61 26.89 34.81 1.95
N ALA A 62 26.81 36.13 1.75
CA ALA A 62 27.89 37.11 1.90
C ALA A 62 28.38 37.39 3.35
N THR A 63 27.85 36.75 4.39
CA THR A 63 28.26 37.04 5.78
C THR A 63 28.06 35.82 6.69
N THR A 64 29.12 35.42 7.40
CA THR A 64 29.16 34.20 8.25
C THR A 64 28.01 34.13 9.27
N SER A 65 27.60 35.27 9.83
CA SER A 65 26.49 35.34 10.80
C SER A 65 25.12 35.10 10.17
N ALA A 66 24.90 35.56 8.93
CA ALA A 66 23.64 35.38 8.22
C ALA A 66 23.48 33.91 7.75
N SER A 67 24.57 33.27 7.33
CA SER A 67 24.57 31.85 6.96
C SER A 67 24.21 30.96 8.16
N ILE A 68 24.85 31.16 9.32
CA ILE A 68 24.56 30.39 10.54
C ILE A 68 23.10 30.56 10.98
N LEU A 69 22.58 31.79 10.95
CA LEU A 69 21.19 32.06 11.33
C LEU A 69 20.21 31.40 10.36
N GLY A 70 20.50 31.45 9.05
CA GLY A 70 19.73 30.76 8.01
C GLY A 70 19.73 29.24 8.18
N TYR A 71 20.88 28.65 8.51
CA TYR A 71 20.99 27.22 8.80
C TYR A 71 20.14 26.81 10.00
N LEU A 72 20.24 27.53 11.12
CA LEU A 72 19.45 27.22 12.32
C LEU A 72 17.95 27.39 12.08
N LEU A 73 17.55 28.43 11.35
CA LEU A 73 16.14 28.68 11.04
C LEU A 73 15.60 27.59 10.09
N LEU A 74 16.34 27.23 9.05
CA LEU A 74 15.96 26.17 8.11
C LEU A 74 15.87 24.80 8.81
N VAL A 75 16.89 24.45 9.61
CA VAL A 75 16.94 23.18 10.33
C VAL A 75 15.84 23.11 11.38
N SER A 76 15.69 24.13 12.23
CA SER A 76 14.66 24.12 13.29
C SER A 76 13.25 24.09 12.70
N HIS A 77 12.97 24.88 11.67
CA HIS A 77 11.67 24.87 11.00
C HIS A 77 11.40 23.52 10.33
N ALA A 78 12.38 22.96 9.62
CA ALA A 78 12.24 21.63 9.01
C ALA A 78 12.00 20.54 10.07
N THR A 79 12.77 20.53 11.17
CA THR A 79 12.61 19.56 12.25
C THR A 79 11.24 19.67 12.91
N ILE A 80 10.73 20.88 13.18
CA ILE A 80 9.39 21.07 13.75
C ILE A 80 8.34 20.49 12.80
N VAL A 81 8.42 20.79 11.50
CA VAL A 81 7.48 20.26 10.50
C VAL A 81 7.55 18.73 10.42
N ILE A 82 8.75 18.15 10.38
CA ILE A 82 8.95 16.68 10.36
C ILE A 82 8.31 16.05 11.59
N VAL A 83 8.58 16.57 12.79
CA VAL A 83 8.03 16.03 14.05
C VAL A 83 6.51 16.18 14.10
N MET A 84 5.95 17.32 13.70
CA MET A 84 4.50 17.53 13.66
C MET A 84 3.82 16.58 12.66
N LEU A 85 4.39 16.41 11.46
CA LEU A 85 3.86 15.48 10.46
C LEU A 85 3.97 14.02 10.93
N LEU A 86 5.12 13.60 11.47
CA LEU A 86 5.31 12.25 12.02
C LEU A 86 4.32 11.99 13.16
N ASN A 87 4.12 12.94 14.06
CA ASN A 87 3.18 12.78 15.18
C ASN A 87 1.75 12.57 14.68
N VAL A 88 1.32 13.32 13.65
CA VAL A 88 -0.01 13.17 13.06
C VAL A 88 -0.10 11.87 12.26
N LEU A 89 0.93 11.47 11.51
CA LEU A 89 0.97 10.20 10.79
C LEU A 89 0.91 9.00 11.73
N ILE A 90 1.71 9.01 12.80
CA ILE A 90 1.69 7.98 13.83
C ILE A 90 0.32 7.96 14.51
N ALA A 91 -0.27 9.11 14.83
CA ALA A 91 -1.60 9.16 15.44
C ALA A 91 -2.71 8.63 14.49
N MET A 92 -2.65 8.95 13.19
CA MET A 92 -3.59 8.42 12.20
C MET A 92 -3.38 6.92 11.96
N MET A 93 -2.13 6.48 11.94
CA MET A 93 -1.78 5.06 11.81
C MET A 93 -2.20 4.29 13.05
N ASP A 94 -1.98 4.79 14.26
CA ASP A 94 -2.43 4.17 15.50
C ASP A 94 -3.96 4.05 15.55
N LYS A 95 -4.69 5.11 15.17
CA LYS A 95 -6.16 5.12 15.08
C LYS A 95 -6.69 4.11 14.07
N THR A 96 -6.11 4.06 12.87
CA THR A 96 -6.61 3.20 11.78
C THR A 96 -6.08 1.78 11.91
N MET A 97 -4.79 1.59 12.10
CA MET A 97 -4.19 0.28 12.35
C MET A 97 -4.78 -0.37 13.60
N GLY A 98 -5.00 0.38 14.70
CA GLY A 98 -5.69 -0.16 15.87
C GLY A 98 -7.13 -0.63 15.57
N ALA A 99 -7.86 0.12 14.75
CA ALA A 99 -9.23 -0.24 14.36
C ALA A 99 -9.29 -1.41 13.37
N TYR A 100 -8.32 -1.53 12.46
CA TYR A 100 -8.35 -2.49 11.35
C TYR A 100 -7.44 -3.71 11.56
N MET A 101 -6.56 -3.74 12.56
CA MET A 101 -5.60 -4.84 12.72
C MET A 101 -6.28 -6.17 13.10
N ASP A 102 -7.29 -6.14 13.96
CA ASP A 102 -8.02 -7.36 14.35
C ASP A 102 -8.89 -7.87 13.19
N GLU A 103 -9.54 -6.97 12.45
CA GLU A 103 -10.29 -7.30 11.24
C GLU A 103 -9.37 -7.86 10.14
N ALA A 104 -8.23 -7.21 9.89
CA ALA A 104 -7.23 -7.67 8.92
C ALA A 104 -6.64 -9.03 9.29
N LYS A 105 -6.50 -9.36 10.58
CA LYS A 105 -6.07 -10.70 11.02
C LYS A 105 -7.11 -11.77 10.71
N VAL A 106 -8.38 -11.46 10.94
CA VAL A 106 -9.48 -12.36 10.58
C VAL A 106 -9.53 -12.55 9.07
N GLU A 107 -9.49 -11.45 8.30
CA GLU A 107 -9.49 -11.49 6.84
C GLU A 107 -8.27 -12.24 6.27
N ALA A 108 -7.08 -12.06 6.86
CA ALA A 108 -5.89 -12.81 6.46
C ALA A 108 -6.05 -14.32 6.69
N THR A 109 -6.69 -14.71 7.81
CA THR A 109 -6.97 -16.12 8.12
C THR A 109 -8.01 -16.71 7.17
N VAL A 110 -9.06 -15.94 6.85
CA VAL A 110 -10.09 -16.33 5.88
C VAL A 110 -9.49 -16.46 4.49
N THR A 111 -8.69 -15.47 4.05
CA THR A 111 -8.00 -15.49 2.76
C THR A 111 -7.04 -16.67 2.68
N PHE A 112 -6.34 -16.99 3.76
CA PHE A 112 -5.47 -18.15 3.83
C PHE A 112 -6.26 -19.46 3.70
N ALA A 113 -7.35 -19.62 4.47
CA ALA A 113 -8.21 -20.80 4.39
C ALA A 113 -8.83 -20.95 3.00
N GLU A 114 -9.30 -19.85 2.39
CA GLU A 114 -9.83 -19.85 1.02
C GLU A 114 -8.76 -20.24 0.00
N CYS A 115 -7.54 -19.72 0.13
CA CYS A 115 -6.44 -20.06 -0.76
C CYS A 115 -6.05 -21.54 -0.65
N VAL A 116 -5.99 -22.07 0.58
CA VAL A 116 -5.75 -23.51 0.84
C VAL A 116 -6.87 -24.37 0.25
N LEU A 117 -8.13 -24.05 0.52
CA LEU A 117 -9.29 -24.77 -0.02
C LEU A 117 -9.33 -24.72 -1.55
N ARG A 118 -9.00 -23.57 -2.14
CA ARG A 118 -8.92 -23.42 -3.59
C ARG A 118 -7.80 -24.29 -4.15
N MET A 119 -6.64 -24.31 -3.51
CA MET A 119 -5.49 -25.11 -3.93
C MET A 119 -5.78 -26.62 -3.81
N GLU A 120 -6.48 -27.04 -2.77
CA GLU A 120 -6.97 -28.41 -2.60
C GLU A 120 -8.01 -28.77 -3.65
N LYS A 121 -8.95 -27.87 -3.95
CA LYS A 121 -9.96 -28.08 -5.00
C LYS A 121 -9.33 -28.17 -6.38
N THR A 122 -8.34 -27.33 -6.70
CA THR A 122 -7.62 -27.42 -7.98
C THR A 122 -6.77 -28.67 -8.07
N THR A 123 -6.15 -29.10 -6.96
CA THR A 123 -5.35 -30.33 -6.92
C THR A 123 -6.25 -31.56 -7.03
N THR A 124 -7.36 -31.59 -6.30
CA THR A 124 -8.37 -32.64 -6.39
C THR A 124 -9.00 -32.68 -7.78
N GLN A 125 -9.27 -31.53 -8.42
CA GLN A 125 -9.79 -31.50 -9.79
C GLN A 125 -8.76 -32.01 -10.81
N ALA A 126 -7.50 -31.59 -10.70
CA ALA A 126 -6.41 -32.07 -11.54
C ALA A 126 -6.17 -33.59 -11.35
N MET A 127 -6.17 -34.05 -10.10
CA MET A 127 -6.02 -35.46 -9.77
C MET A 127 -7.27 -36.27 -10.17
N SER A 128 -8.47 -35.69 -10.04
CA SER A 128 -9.75 -36.24 -10.52
C SER A 128 -9.72 -36.45 -12.03
N GLU A 129 -9.29 -35.48 -12.84
CA GLU A 129 -9.16 -35.67 -14.29
C GLU A 129 -8.22 -36.83 -14.66
N VAL A 130 -7.11 -36.99 -13.93
CA VAL A 130 -6.17 -38.10 -14.13
C VAL A 130 -6.73 -39.43 -13.60
N TYR A 131 -7.44 -39.40 -12.48
CA TYR A 131 -8.02 -40.57 -11.81
C TYR A 131 -9.25 -41.10 -12.55
N TRP A 132 -10.18 -40.26 -13.02
CA TRP A 132 -11.32 -40.67 -13.85
C TRP A 132 -10.91 -41.18 -15.23
N ARG A 133 -9.73 -40.81 -15.73
CA ARG A 133 -9.16 -41.42 -16.94
C ARG A 133 -8.58 -42.82 -16.68
N GLN A 134 -8.12 -43.11 -15.46
CA GLN A 134 -7.64 -44.43 -15.07
C GLN A 134 -8.71 -45.33 -14.45
N LEU A 135 -9.76 -44.77 -13.85
CA LEU A 135 -10.88 -45.54 -13.37
C LEU A 135 -11.70 -46.03 -14.55
N ASP A 136 -11.63 -47.34 -14.77
CA ASP A 136 -12.52 -48.06 -15.65
C ASP A 136 -13.98 -47.74 -15.26
N LYS A 137 -14.72 -47.07 -16.17
CA LYS A 137 -16.11 -46.65 -15.96
C LYS A 137 -17.02 -47.82 -15.57
N SER A 138 -16.63 -49.06 -15.90
CA SER A 138 -17.31 -50.28 -15.48
C SER A 138 -17.40 -50.40 -13.95
N LYS A 139 -16.34 -50.08 -13.20
CA LYS A 139 -16.30 -50.21 -11.74
C LYS A 139 -17.07 -49.11 -11.02
N ALA A 140 -17.05 -47.90 -11.56
CA ALA A 140 -17.80 -46.77 -11.01
C ALA A 140 -19.32 -47.02 -11.10
N GLN A 141 -19.78 -47.58 -12.22
CA GLN A 141 -21.20 -47.92 -12.41
C GLN A 141 -21.65 -49.03 -11.47
N VAL A 142 -20.81 -50.05 -11.26
CA VAL A 142 -21.09 -51.14 -10.30
C VAL A 142 -21.18 -50.62 -8.86
N LEU A 143 -20.26 -49.76 -8.43
CA LEU A 143 -20.29 -49.18 -7.08
C LEU A 143 -21.52 -48.30 -6.84
N TYR A 144 -21.97 -47.57 -7.86
CA TYR A 144 -23.16 -46.74 -7.78
C TYR A 144 -24.44 -47.59 -7.64
N GLU A 145 -24.57 -48.62 -8.47
CA GLU A 145 -25.69 -49.58 -8.40
C GLU A 145 -25.70 -50.35 -7.07
N ASP A 146 -24.54 -50.75 -6.54
CA ASP A 146 -24.45 -51.44 -5.24
C ASP A 146 -24.87 -50.53 -4.08
N MET A 147 -24.47 -49.25 -4.07
CA MET A 147 -24.93 -48.30 -3.05
C MET A 147 -26.44 -48.07 -3.13
N LEU A 148 -27.01 -47.94 -4.34
CA LEU A 148 -28.46 -47.80 -4.51
C LEU A 148 -29.23 -49.04 -4.04
N ARG A 149 -28.68 -50.24 -4.29
CA ARG A 149 -29.29 -51.49 -3.83
C ARG A 149 -29.23 -51.65 -2.32
N ALA A 150 -28.14 -51.20 -1.67
CA ALA A 150 -28.02 -51.22 -0.21
C ALA A 150 -29.08 -50.32 0.45
N ASP A 151 -29.25 -49.09 -0.04
CA ASP A 151 -30.25 -48.14 0.45
C ASP A 151 -31.69 -48.65 0.25
N ALA A 152 -31.96 -49.25 -0.93
CA ALA A 152 -33.26 -49.85 -1.21
C ALA A 152 -33.56 -51.06 -0.30
N ASN A 153 -32.55 -51.84 0.06
CA ASN A 153 -32.69 -52.97 0.97
C ASN A 153 -32.96 -52.50 2.41
N GLU A 154 -32.22 -51.51 2.90
CA GLU A 154 -32.42 -50.94 4.25
C GLU A 154 -33.83 -50.37 4.40
N LYS A 155 -34.32 -49.64 3.39
CA LYS A 155 -35.69 -49.10 3.39
C LYS A 155 -36.77 -50.18 3.36
N SER A 156 -36.51 -51.31 2.69
CA SER A 156 -37.41 -52.46 2.68
C SER A 156 -37.48 -53.12 4.06
N GLU A 157 -36.35 -53.26 4.76
CA GLU A 157 -36.30 -53.80 6.11
C GLU A 157 -37.03 -52.91 7.11
N ASP A 158 -36.79 -51.60 7.08
CA ASP A 158 -37.49 -50.64 7.94
C ASP A 158 -39.01 -50.68 7.76
N SER A 159 -39.47 -50.79 6.50
CA SER A 159 -40.90 -50.94 6.20
C SER A 159 -41.48 -52.26 6.74
N ALA A 160 -40.71 -53.34 6.69
CA ALA A 160 -41.13 -54.63 7.22
C ALA A 160 -41.22 -54.61 8.75
N VAL A 161 -40.26 -53.96 9.42
CA VAL A 161 -40.24 -53.77 10.87
C VAL A 161 -41.43 -52.92 11.33
N LEU A 162 -41.70 -51.78 10.67
CA LEU A 162 -42.84 -50.93 10.97
C LEU A 162 -44.18 -51.67 10.87
N HIS A 163 -44.35 -52.49 9.82
CA HIS A 163 -45.55 -53.30 9.65
C HIS A 163 -45.70 -54.36 10.75
N ALA A 164 -44.60 -54.97 11.20
CA ALA A 164 -44.62 -55.91 12.32
C ALA A 164 -45.04 -55.24 13.64
N ILE A 165 -44.53 -54.02 13.90
CA ILE A 165 -44.88 -53.23 15.09
C ILE A 165 -46.38 -52.89 15.08
N ASP A 166 -46.93 -52.43 13.95
CA ASP A 166 -48.35 -52.10 13.85
C ASP A 166 -49.25 -53.32 14.07
N LYS A 167 -48.86 -54.48 13.52
CA LYS A 167 -49.56 -55.75 13.73
C LYS A 167 -49.56 -56.20 15.20
N ILE A 168 -48.47 -56.00 15.92
CA ILE A 168 -48.41 -56.30 17.35
C ILE A 168 -49.27 -55.30 18.13
N SER A 169 -49.18 -54.00 17.82
CA SER A 169 -49.95 -52.93 18.46
C SER A 169 -51.46 -53.16 18.33
N SER A 170 -51.94 -53.50 17.13
CA SER A 170 -53.36 -53.81 16.89
C SER A 170 -53.82 -55.06 17.63
N ARG A 171 -52.99 -56.12 17.67
CA ARG A 171 -53.27 -57.32 18.48
C ARG A 171 -53.38 -57.00 19.96
N VAL A 172 -52.44 -56.24 20.52
CA VAL A 172 -52.47 -55.83 21.93
C VAL A 172 -53.72 -55.01 22.25
N LYS A 173 -54.09 -54.03 21.40
CA LYS A 173 -55.33 -53.25 21.56
C LYS A 173 -56.58 -54.14 21.57
N SER A 174 -56.64 -55.13 20.68
CA SER A 174 -57.78 -56.07 20.63
C SER A 174 -57.88 -56.92 21.90
N LEU A 175 -56.75 -57.32 22.48
CA LEU A 175 -56.71 -58.09 23.73
C LEU A 175 -57.08 -57.24 24.95
N GLN A 176 -56.63 -55.98 25.00
CA GLN A 176 -57.00 -55.06 26.09
C GLN A 176 -58.50 -54.73 26.07
N THR A 177 -59.10 -54.59 24.88
CA THR A 177 -60.54 -54.31 24.73
C THR A 177 -61.39 -55.50 25.17
N ARG A 178 -60.93 -56.74 24.97
CA ARG A 178 -61.62 -57.96 25.45
C ARG A 178 -61.49 -58.19 26.96
N ARG A 179 -60.56 -57.48 27.64
CA ARG A 179 -60.30 -57.63 29.08
C ARG A 179 -61.08 -56.61 29.94
N LYS A 180 -61.70 -55.60 29.33
CA LYS A 180 -62.64 -54.67 29.96
C LYS A 180 -64.06 -55.14 29.73
#